data_AF-A0A248K1Q9-F1
#
_entry.id   AF-A0A248K1Q9-F1
#
_cell.length_a   1.000
_cell.length_b   1.000
_cell.length_c   1.000
_cell.angle_alpha   90.00
_cell.angle_beta   90.00
_cell.angle_gamma   90.00
#
_symmetry.space_group_name_H-M   'P 1'
#
loop_
_entity.id
_entity.type
_entity.pdbx_description
1 polymer ?
#
loop_
_entity_poly.entity_id
_entity_poly.type
_entity_poly.pdbx_seq_one_letter_code
_entity_poly.pdbx_strand_id
1 'polypeptide(L)'
;MAQVVILAGDGDTPALTDVAGMPLLGRQLVMIARSALRDVLVLSGSAAVARYCGDGARWGLAVRVAPRAGEAAGEAGTMVVLPGDVLLEVDLDRLLDHHRRQGADATLLLRPSDDMTDADLVDRAEDGRVRGVHAPPHVGDFHNQAWPGPYVVERRALAAGDLWGRPLVDRLLRTGRVVQSHLSPEYVRRVASADDLDRARADVAAGLPDRLSLRSPQPAVFLDRDGVLNVEKGSVNSVAALELIPNAAPALARLNRAGFRTPVVTNQAAVARGLCTLDTLDAIHARLEAGLGAERAYVDRIYFCPHHPDPTLPGGVPSLLVRCDCRKPKPGMVHAAAADLNIDVARSWMVGDSSSDMGLARICGMGGILVRDGHGGRDGKSAAQPHVVVDDLADAVRFILDVWPGLSAHLDGLAAGIAPGDVVLVGGLARAGKSLLAQCLSLRLGQRGHRAVVLSLDSWLKSHDRRGVGVLGRYDLEAAGQALAAVANRGTAITPPRYDVLTQTSHLGREDVVLGPDDILIVEGVPALTQPAWRALATRRLYVATDEAGRRARFHAEYRRRGWSDDRIESTYKDRLRDERPIVLASKGYADAETSLDGLLD
;
A
#
# COMPACT_ATOMS: atom_id res chain seq x y z
N MET A 1 32.54 -14.06 -16.01
CA MET A 1 31.49 -13.78 -17.02
C MET A 1 30.26 -14.60 -16.67
N ALA A 2 29.06 -14.01 -16.79
CA ALA A 2 27.79 -14.68 -16.53
C ALA A 2 27.05 -14.97 -17.84
N GLN A 3 26.33 -16.08 -17.90
CA GLN A 3 25.55 -16.54 -19.06
C GLN A 3 24.08 -16.74 -18.64
N VAL A 4 23.13 -16.52 -19.55
CA VAL A 4 21.73 -16.91 -19.34
C VAL A 4 21.48 -18.28 -19.95
N VAL A 5 20.77 -19.15 -19.23
CA VAL A 5 20.36 -20.48 -19.69
C VAL A 5 18.83 -20.56 -19.64
N ILE A 6 18.18 -20.72 -20.79
CA ILE A 6 16.72 -20.89 -20.89
C ILE A 6 16.40 -22.36 -21.08
N LEU A 7 15.59 -22.93 -20.18
CA LEU A 7 15.13 -24.32 -20.24
C LEU A 7 13.85 -24.40 -21.08
N ALA A 8 13.98 -24.46 -22.41
CA ALA A 8 12.83 -24.37 -23.33
C ALA A 8 12.15 -25.73 -23.63
N GLY A 9 12.82 -26.85 -23.34
CA GLY A 9 12.27 -28.21 -23.48
C GLY A 9 12.14 -28.69 -24.92
N ASP A 10 11.82 -29.98 -25.10
CA ASP A 10 11.88 -30.68 -26.39
C ASP A 10 10.51 -31.09 -26.97
N GLY A 11 9.39 -30.86 -26.24
CA GLY A 11 8.02 -31.30 -26.59
C GLY A 11 7.16 -30.26 -27.34
N ASP A 12 5.83 -30.27 -27.18
CA ASP A 12 4.93 -29.17 -27.60
C ASP A 12 5.33 -27.90 -26.85
N THR A 13 6.27 -27.13 -27.42
CA THR A 13 7.14 -26.19 -26.70
C THR A 13 6.36 -25.06 -26.01
N PRO A 14 6.22 -25.08 -24.66
CA PRO A 14 5.59 -23.99 -23.91
C PRO A 14 6.32 -22.66 -24.13
N ALA A 15 7.63 -22.71 -24.39
CA ALA A 15 8.46 -21.56 -24.72
C ALA A 15 7.98 -20.77 -25.96
N LEU A 16 7.31 -21.42 -26.91
CA LEU A 16 6.74 -20.77 -28.09
C LEU A 16 5.25 -20.41 -27.94
N THR A 17 4.65 -20.64 -26.76
CA THR A 17 3.27 -20.25 -26.47
C THR A 17 3.10 -18.73 -26.59
N ASP A 18 2.15 -18.32 -27.42
CA ASP A 18 1.84 -16.91 -27.64
C ASP A 18 1.09 -16.30 -26.45
N VAL A 19 1.72 -15.28 -25.85
CA VAL A 19 1.09 -14.43 -24.85
C VAL A 19 0.96 -13.02 -25.42
N ALA A 20 -0.25 -12.69 -25.86
CA ALA A 20 -0.60 -11.37 -26.40
C ALA A 20 0.33 -10.92 -27.56
N GLY A 21 0.47 -11.77 -28.58
CA GLY A 21 1.19 -11.46 -29.82
C GLY A 21 2.71 -11.63 -29.75
N MET A 22 3.25 -12.16 -28.66
CA MET A 22 4.66 -12.51 -28.53
C MET A 22 4.81 -13.82 -27.75
N PRO A 23 5.61 -14.79 -28.27
CA PRO A 23 5.95 -16.00 -27.53
C PRO A 23 6.68 -15.73 -26.21
N LEU A 24 6.50 -16.59 -25.21
CA LEU A 24 7.21 -16.52 -23.92
C LEU A 24 8.73 -16.35 -24.09
N LEU A 25 9.34 -17.17 -24.93
CA LEU A 25 10.77 -17.10 -25.26
C LEU A 25 11.17 -15.75 -25.84
N GLY A 26 10.34 -15.18 -26.71
CA GLY A 26 10.55 -13.85 -27.27
C GLY A 26 10.57 -12.77 -26.21
N ARG A 27 9.62 -12.83 -25.26
CA ARG A 27 9.53 -11.90 -24.13
C ARG A 27 10.76 -12.01 -23.22
N GLN A 28 11.19 -13.23 -22.90
CA GLN A 28 12.41 -13.46 -22.11
C GLN A 28 13.65 -12.88 -22.79
N LEU A 29 13.80 -13.05 -24.11
CA LEU A 29 14.94 -12.49 -24.86
C LEU A 29 14.92 -10.96 -24.91
N VAL A 30 13.74 -10.34 -25.04
CA VAL A 30 13.58 -8.87 -24.93
C VAL A 30 13.98 -8.38 -23.53
N MET A 31 13.56 -9.09 -22.47
CA MET A 31 13.94 -8.77 -21.09
C MET A 31 15.46 -8.90 -20.89
N ILE A 32 16.07 -9.98 -21.35
CA ILE A 32 17.52 -10.21 -21.24
C ILE A 32 18.31 -9.11 -21.97
N ALA A 33 17.86 -8.67 -23.14
CA ALA A 33 18.51 -7.60 -23.90
C ALA A 33 18.60 -6.26 -23.15
N ARG A 34 17.72 -6.04 -22.15
CA ARG A 34 17.75 -4.85 -21.28
C ARG A 34 18.77 -4.95 -20.14
N SER A 35 19.25 -6.15 -19.83
CA SER A 35 20.27 -6.38 -18.78
C SER A 35 21.70 -6.16 -19.31
N ALA A 36 22.72 -6.40 -18.49
CA ALA A 36 24.12 -6.46 -18.93
C ALA A 36 24.49 -7.79 -19.63
N LEU A 37 23.62 -8.81 -19.59
CA LEU A 37 23.89 -10.15 -20.12
C LEU A 37 23.74 -10.18 -21.64
N ARG A 38 24.70 -10.82 -22.33
CA ARG A 38 24.72 -10.91 -23.80
C ARG A 38 24.78 -12.33 -24.34
N ASP A 39 25.36 -13.28 -23.58
CA ASP A 39 25.46 -14.69 -23.96
C ASP A 39 24.24 -15.47 -23.41
N VAL A 40 23.47 -16.06 -24.31
CA VAL A 40 22.27 -16.82 -24.00
C VAL A 40 22.35 -18.21 -24.60
N LEU A 41 22.20 -19.23 -23.77
CA LEU A 41 22.03 -20.61 -24.17
C LEU A 41 20.56 -21.02 -23.99
N VAL A 42 19.93 -21.49 -25.05
CA VAL A 42 18.58 -22.05 -25.00
C VAL A 42 18.69 -23.57 -25.11
N LEU A 43 18.25 -24.28 -24.08
CA LEU A 43 18.22 -25.74 -24.04
C LEU A 43 16.91 -26.25 -24.64
N SER A 44 17.00 -26.71 -25.89
CA SER A 44 15.89 -27.31 -26.65
C SER A 44 16.42 -28.07 -27.88
N GLY A 45 15.89 -29.25 -28.11
CA GLY A 45 16.01 -30.03 -29.35
C GLY A 45 14.99 -29.62 -30.43
N SER A 46 14.12 -28.64 -30.17
CA SER A 46 13.09 -28.21 -31.11
C SER A 46 13.67 -27.35 -32.24
N ALA A 47 13.51 -27.80 -33.49
CA ALA A 47 13.87 -27.02 -34.68
C ALA A 47 13.07 -25.70 -34.79
N ALA A 48 11.85 -25.66 -34.25
CA ALA A 48 11.04 -24.43 -34.23
C ALA A 48 11.65 -23.40 -33.27
N VAL A 49 12.12 -23.82 -32.10
CA VAL A 49 12.84 -22.96 -31.14
C VAL A 49 14.14 -22.46 -31.76
N ALA A 50 14.92 -23.34 -32.38
CA ALA A 50 16.16 -22.97 -33.07
C ALA A 50 15.93 -21.90 -34.15
N ARG A 51 14.93 -22.12 -35.02
CA ARG A 51 14.54 -21.15 -36.05
C ARG A 51 14.03 -19.85 -35.46
N TYR A 52 13.25 -19.93 -34.38
CA TYR A 52 12.75 -18.73 -33.70
C TYR A 52 13.91 -17.93 -33.14
N CYS A 53 14.87 -18.52 -32.44
CA CYS A 53 16.00 -17.78 -31.86
C CYS A 53 16.94 -17.18 -32.91
N GLY A 54 17.27 -17.94 -33.97
CA GLY A 54 18.40 -17.60 -34.83
C GLY A 54 19.70 -17.49 -34.03
N ASP A 55 20.53 -16.50 -34.36
CA ASP A 55 21.76 -16.16 -33.64
C ASP A 55 21.53 -15.12 -32.52
N GLY A 56 20.30 -14.63 -32.35
CA GLY A 56 19.95 -13.60 -31.38
C GLY A 56 20.23 -12.16 -31.79
N ALA A 57 20.78 -11.91 -32.98
CA ALA A 57 21.21 -10.58 -33.41
C ALA A 57 20.07 -9.55 -33.41
N ARG A 58 18.82 -10.00 -33.65
CA ARG A 58 17.62 -9.13 -33.62
C ARG A 58 17.33 -8.51 -32.26
N TRP A 59 17.89 -9.05 -31.17
CA TRP A 59 17.80 -8.48 -29.83
C TRP A 59 19.13 -7.91 -29.33
N GLY A 60 20.18 -7.91 -30.15
CA GLY A 60 21.54 -7.57 -29.72
C GLY A 60 22.13 -8.60 -28.75
N LEU A 61 21.72 -9.86 -28.85
CA LEU A 61 22.18 -10.98 -28.02
C LEU A 61 22.97 -11.97 -28.87
N ALA A 62 23.86 -12.73 -28.22
CA ALA A 62 24.49 -13.91 -28.77
C ALA A 62 23.72 -15.14 -28.27
N VAL A 63 22.81 -15.65 -29.09
CA VAL A 63 21.95 -16.79 -28.74
C VAL A 63 22.48 -18.06 -29.38
N ARG A 64 22.63 -19.11 -28.58
CA ARG A 64 22.94 -20.48 -29.03
C ARG A 64 21.84 -21.42 -28.56
N VAL A 65 21.45 -22.36 -29.42
CA VAL A 65 20.40 -23.34 -29.12
C VAL A 65 21.04 -24.73 -29.16
N ALA A 66 20.87 -25.51 -28.11
CA ALA A 66 21.43 -26.85 -28.00
C ALA A 66 20.45 -27.80 -27.31
N PRO A 67 20.44 -29.10 -27.63
CA PRO A 67 19.56 -30.06 -26.97
C PRO A 67 19.98 -30.33 -25.51
N ARG A 68 21.27 -30.18 -25.19
CA ARG A 68 21.85 -30.47 -23.86
C ARG A 68 22.88 -29.43 -23.46
N ALA A 69 23.06 -29.23 -22.17
CA ALA A 69 23.98 -28.22 -21.67
C ALA A 69 25.44 -28.64 -21.82
N GLY A 70 25.73 -29.95 -21.72
CA GLY A 70 27.08 -30.50 -21.85
C GLY A 70 27.77 -30.21 -23.19
N GLU A 71 27.01 -29.84 -24.22
CA GLU A 71 27.52 -29.50 -25.55
C GLU A 71 27.74 -27.99 -25.75
N ALA A 72 27.23 -27.12 -24.86
CA ALA A 72 27.11 -25.68 -25.15
C ALA A 72 27.25 -24.71 -23.97
N ALA A 73 27.16 -25.14 -22.70
CA ALA A 73 27.39 -24.27 -21.55
C ALA A 73 28.88 -23.84 -21.54
N GLY A 74 29.14 -22.57 -21.85
CA GLY A 74 30.50 -22.05 -22.07
C GLY A 74 31.39 -22.12 -20.83
N GLU A 75 32.58 -21.54 -20.87
CA GLU A 75 33.48 -21.41 -19.70
C GLU A 75 32.94 -20.47 -18.60
N ALA A 76 31.71 -19.95 -18.74
CA ALA A 76 31.09 -19.02 -17.80
C ALA A 76 31.00 -19.60 -16.38
N GLY A 77 31.47 -18.85 -15.40
CA GLY A 77 31.47 -19.25 -13.99
C GLY A 77 30.07 -19.23 -13.35
N THR A 78 29.20 -18.30 -13.77
CA THR A 78 27.88 -18.07 -13.18
C THR A 78 26.80 -18.16 -14.27
N MET A 79 25.68 -18.82 -13.98
CA MET A 79 24.55 -18.96 -14.91
C MET A 79 23.25 -18.46 -14.28
N VAL A 80 22.49 -17.65 -15.02
CA VAL A 80 21.10 -17.30 -14.70
C VAL A 80 20.18 -18.27 -15.45
N VAL A 81 19.46 -19.09 -14.72
CA VAL A 81 18.60 -20.14 -15.29
C VAL A 81 17.15 -19.69 -15.28
N LEU A 82 16.51 -19.70 -16.44
CA LEU A 82 15.12 -19.29 -16.65
C LEU A 82 14.31 -20.47 -17.24
N PRO A 83 13.18 -20.87 -16.63
CA PRO A 83 12.28 -21.84 -17.25
C PRO A 83 11.58 -21.24 -18.47
N GLY A 84 11.49 -21.98 -19.58
CA GLY A 84 10.89 -21.50 -20.82
C GLY A 84 9.37 -21.35 -20.78
N ASP A 85 8.70 -21.99 -19.83
CA ASP A 85 7.26 -21.95 -19.58
C ASP A 85 6.83 -20.82 -18.62
N VAL A 86 7.73 -19.91 -18.27
CA VAL A 86 7.47 -18.84 -17.31
C VAL A 86 7.51 -17.47 -18.00
N LEU A 87 6.45 -16.69 -17.83
CA LEU A 87 6.42 -15.27 -18.18
C LEU A 87 7.14 -14.47 -17.10
N LEU A 88 8.14 -13.69 -17.50
CA LEU A 88 9.06 -12.97 -16.63
C LEU A 88 9.19 -11.51 -17.07
N GLU A 89 9.18 -10.58 -16.11
CA GLU A 89 9.67 -9.21 -16.27
C GLU A 89 10.39 -8.83 -14.97
N VAL A 90 11.70 -9.11 -14.92
CA VAL A 90 12.53 -9.00 -13.72
C VAL A 90 13.87 -8.33 -14.01
N ASP A 91 14.45 -7.68 -13.00
CA ASP A 91 15.79 -7.11 -13.06
C ASP A 91 16.86 -8.21 -12.82
N LEU A 92 17.38 -8.76 -13.92
CA LEU A 92 18.40 -9.81 -13.88
C LEU A 92 19.74 -9.33 -13.32
N ASP A 93 20.09 -8.06 -13.51
CA ASP A 93 21.34 -7.50 -13.01
C ASP A 93 21.29 -7.39 -11.48
N ARG A 94 20.16 -6.93 -10.93
CA ARG A 94 19.93 -6.91 -9.48
C ARG A 94 19.96 -8.31 -8.86
N LEU A 95 19.37 -9.31 -9.51
CA LEU A 95 19.43 -10.71 -9.08
C LEU A 95 20.89 -11.23 -9.06
N LEU A 96 21.65 -10.98 -10.12
CA LEU A 96 23.07 -11.37 -10.21
C LEU A 96 23.94 -10.68 -9.16
N ASP A 97 23.74 -9.39 -8.94
CA ASP A 97 24.50 -8.64 -7.95
C ASP A 97 24.18 -9.11 -6.52
N HIS A 98 22.91 -9.44 -6.25
CA HIS A 98 22.54 -10.09 -4.99
C HIS A 98 23.26 -11.43 -4.83
N HIS A 99 23.21 -12.30 -5.83
CA HIS A 99 23.90 -13.60 -5.81
C HIS A 99 25.40 -13.45 -5.51
N ARG A 100 26.08 -12.54 -6.20
CA ARG A 100 27.51 -12.26 -6.00
C ARG A 100 27.83 -11.77 -4.59
N ARG A 101 27.02 -10.86 -4.03
CA ARG A 101 27.21 -10.36 -2.66
C ARG A 101 27.07 -11.47 -1.62
N GLN A 102 26.17 -12.42 -1.85
CA GLN A 102 25.95 -13.53 -0.91
C GLN A 102 27.01 -14.63 -1.03
N GLY A 103 27.74 -14.71 -2.16
CA GLY A 103 28.75 -15.75 -2.37
C GLY A 103 28.20 -17.17 -2.38
N ALA A 104 26.92 -17.34 -2.74
CA ALA A 104 26.21 -18.62 -2.70
C ALA A 104 26.61 -19.56 -3.85
N ASP A 105 26.36 -20.86 -3.70
CA ASP A 105 26.43 -21.81 -4.81
C ASP A 105 25.22 -21.65 -5.75
N ALA A 106 24.06 -21.28 -5.21
CA ALA A 106 22.86 -20.93 -5.96
C ALA A 106 22.02 -19.86 -5.23
N THR A 107 21.22 -19.12 -5.98
CA THR A 107 20.25 -18.15 -5.45
C THR A 107 18.91 -18.29 -6.15
N LEU A 108 17.85 -18.61 -5.40
CA LEU A 108 16.48 -18.73 -5.93
C LEU A 108 15.81 -17.37 -5.98
N LEU A 109 15.17 -17.02 -7.10
CA LEU A 109 14.31 -15.83 -7.18
C LEU A 109 12.92 -16.20 -6.66
N LEU A 110 12.53 -15.61 -5.54
CA LEU A 110 11.27 -15.86 -4.86
C LEU A 110 10.33 -14.66 -5.02
N ARG A 111 9.04 -14.93 -5.05
CA ARG A 111 8.00 -13.89 -4.94
C ARG A 111 6.77 -14.44 -4.22
N PRO A 112 5.93 -13.60 -3.62
CA PRO A 112 4.62 -14.03 -3.19
C PRO A 112 3.76 -14.45 -4.39
N SER A 113 3.01 -15.55 -4.22
CA SER A 113 2.09 -16.08 -5.22
C SER A 113 0.66 -15.66 -4.90
N ASP A 114 -0.11 -15.35 -5.94
CA ASP A 114 -1.58 -15.24 -5.87
C ASP A 114 -2.27 -16.60 -5.88
N ASP A 115 -1.53 -17.69 -6.05
CA ASP A 115 -2.02 -19.05 -5.84
C ASP A 115 -0.91 -19.89 -5.20
N MET A 116 -1.00 -20.11 -3.89
CA MET A 116 -0.01 -20.94 -3.20
C MET A 116 -0.22 -22.43 -3.44
N THR A 117 -1.40 -22.87 -3.91
CA THR A 117 -1.77 -24.29 -3.95
C THR A 117 -1.04 -25.08 -5.05
N ASP A 118 -0.47 -24.38 -6.03
CA ASP A 118 0.29 -24.96 -7.15
C ASP A 118 1.74 -24.44 -7.22
N ALA A 119 2.24 -23.89 -6.11
CA ALA A 119 3.57 -23.31 -6.03
C ALA A 119 4.50 -24.08 -5.09
N ASP A 120 5.77 -24.22 -5.50
CA ASP A 120 6.83 -24.63 -4.59
C ASP A 120 7.07 -23.50 -3.58
N LEU A 121 6.84 -23.75 -2.29
CA LEU A 121 7.07 -22.78 -1.22
C LEU A 121 8.44 -23.02 -0.59
N VAL A 122 9.20 -21.95 -0.36
CA VAL A 122 10.56 -22.01 0.15
C VAL A 122 10.60 -21.63 1.62
N ASP A 123 11.12 -22.54 2.46
CA ASP A 123 11.51 -22.23 3.84
C ASP A 123 12.92 -21.66 3.84
N ARG A 124 13.10 -20.53 4.52
CA ARG A 124 14.39 -19.83 4.61
C ARG A 124 14.64 -19.29 6.01
N ALA A 125 15.91 -19.16 6.34
CA ALA A 125 16.36 -18.40 7.49
C ALA A 125 16.23 -16.88 7.27
N GLU A 126 16.35 -16.12 8.37
CA GLU A 126 16.32 -14.65 8.36
C GLU A 126 17.40 -14.03 7.45
N ASP A 127 18.58 -14.67 7.37
CA ASP A 127 19.69 -14.26 6.50
C ASP A 127 19.47 -14.57 5.00
N GLY A 128 18.33 -15.17 4.66
CA GLY A 128 17.96 -15.55 3.29
C GLY A 128 18.36 -16.97 2.90
N ARG A 129 19.08 -17.71 3.75
CA ARG A 129 19.54 -19.07 3.43
C ARG A 129 18.35 -20.02 3.32
N VAL A 130 18.28 -20.74 2.21
CA VAL A 130 17.22 -21.73 1.97
C VAL A 130 17.44 -22.96 2.84
N ARG A 131 16.42 -23.34 3.60
CA ARG A 131 16.38 -24.53 4.46
C ARG A 131 15.70 -25.70 3.78
N GLY A 132 14.66 -25.41 2.99
CA GLY A 132 13.86 -26.42 2.30
C GLY A 132 13.00 -25.82 1.21
N VAL A 133 12.53 -26.69 0.33
CA VAL A 133 11.51 -26.37 -0.67
C VAL A 133 10.38 -27.39 -0.49
N HIS A 134 9.15 -26.90 -0.42
CA HIS A 134 7.95 -27.68 -0.13
C HIS A 134 7.06 -27.68 -1.37
N ALA A 135 6.89 -28.85 -1.97
CA ALA A 135 5.99 -29.03 -3.11
C ALA A 135 4.53 -29.12 -2.63
N PRO A 136 3.55 -28.72 -3.46
CA PRO A 136 2.14 -28.96 -3.17
C PRO A 136 1.80 -30.48 -3.14
N PRO A 137 0.80 -30.91 -2.37
CA PRO A 137 0.04 -30.11 -1.41
C PRO A 137 0.83 -29.84 -0.12
N HIS A 138 0.76 -28.61 0.38
CA HIS A 138 1.46 -28.20 1.60
C HIS A 138 0.69 -28.65 2.84
N VAL A 139 1.41 -29.13 3.85
CA VAL A 139 0.84 -29.51 5.15
C VAL A 139 1.35 -28.54 6.21
N GLY A 140 0.47 -27.64 6.67
CA GLY A 140 0.78 -26.60 7.66
C GLY A 140 0.77 -25.19 7.10
N ASP A 141 1.08 -24.21 7.96
CA ASP A 141 1.19 -22.81 7.58
C ASP A 141 2.62 -22.51 7.10
N PHE A 142 2.73 -21.96 5.89
CA PHE A 142 3.99 -21.53 5.30
C PHE A 142 3.90 -20.07 4.92
N HIS A 143 5.04 -19.38 4.99
CA HIS A 143 5.16 -18.08 4.35
C HIS A 143 4.91 -18.18 2.85
N ASN A 144 4.29 -17.14 2.28
CA ASN A 144 4.03 -17.07 0.85
C ASN A 144 5.30 -16.67 0.09
N GLN A 145 6.23 -17.62 0.00
CA GLN A 145 7.54 -17.46 -0.62
C GLN A 145 7.68 -18.46 -1.76
N ALA A 146 6.90 -18.23 -2.82
CA ALA A 146 6.87 -19.12 -3.96
C ALA A 146 8.15 -19.01 -4.79
N TRP A 147 8.66 -20.16 -5.23
CA TRP A 147 9.73 -20.27 -6.21
C TRP A 147 9.17 -20.71 -7.56
N PRO A 148 8.96 -19.77 -8.51
CA PRO A 148 8.40 -20.09 -9.82
C PRO A 148 9.39 -20.81 -10.75
N GLY A 149 10.65 -20.94 -10.35
CA GLY A 149 11.67 -21.67 -11.08
C GLY A 149 12.91 -20.90 -11.52
N PRO A 150 12.95 -19.55 -11.67
CA PRO A 150 14.20 -18.84 -11.96
C PRO A 150 15.20 -18.88 -10.81
N TYR A 151 16.49 -19.02 -11.13
CA TYR A 151 17.58 -19.00 -10.15
C TYR A 151 18.93 -18.64 -10.79
N VAL A 152 19.90 -18.27 -9.97
CA VAL A 152 21.31 -18.14 -10.35
C VAL A 152 22.08 -19.31 -9.76
N VAL A 153 23.05 -19.87 -10.50
CA VAL A 153 23.89 -20.98 -10.03
C VAL A 153 25.32 -20.84 -10.52
N GLU A 154 26.27 -21.20 -9.67
CA GLU A 154 27.68 -21.28 -10.03
C GLU A 154 27.97 -22.61 -10.74
N ARG A 155 28.80 -22.57 -11.80
CA ARG A 155 29.18 -23.74 -12.59
C ARG A 155 29.78 -24.85 -11.74
N ARG A 156 30.56 -24.49 -10.71
CA ARG A 156 31.15 -25.43 -9.75
C ARG A 156 30.11 -26.20 -8.90
N ALA A 157 28.89 -25.68 -8.82
CA ALA A 157 27.79 -26.28 -8.09
C ALA A 157 26.95 -27.22 -8.98
N LEU A 158 27.11 -27.14 -10.31
CA LEU A 158 26.48 -28.08 -11.22
C LEU A 158 27.07 -29.50 -11.05
N ALA A 159 26.19 -30.48 -11.19
CA ALA A 159 26.56 -31.87 -11.31
C ALA A 159 27.23 -32.17 -12.67
N ALA A 160 27.96 -33.27 -12.77
CA ALA A 160 28.14 -33.90 -14.07
C ALA A 160 26.75 -34.35 -14.60
N GLY A 161 26.35 -33.86 -15.78
CA GLY A 161 25.06 -34.13 -16.43
C GLY A 161 24.11 -32.92 -16.50
N ASP A 162 22.90 -33.14 -17.03
CA ASP A 162 21.88 -32.11 -17.28
C ASP A 162 20.83 -32.02 -16.15
N LEU A 163 21.26 -31.90 -14.90
CA LEU A 163 20.35 -31.72 -13.76
C LEU A 163 20.00 -30.24 -13.58
N TRP A 164 18.72 -29.88 -13.77
CA TRP A 164 18.24 -28.50 -13.71
C TRP A 164 17.01 -28.36 -12.80
N GLY A 165 16.66 -27.12 -12.43
CA GLY A 165 15.45 -26.81 -11.68
C GLY A 165 15.42 -27.47 -10.29
N ARG A 166 14.25 -27.94 -9.88
CA ARG A 166 14.02 -28.51 -8.54
C ARG A 166 14.96 -29.67 -8.18
N PRO A 167 15.19 -30.68 -9.05
CA PRO A 167 16.15 -31.74 -8.77
C PRO A 167 17.58 -31.27 -8.44
N LEU A 168 18.04 -30.19 -9.10
CA LEU A 168 19.35 -29.59 -8.80
C LEU A 168 19.35 -28.94 -7.41
N VAL A 169 18.33 -28.13 -7.12
CA VAL A 169 18.21 -27.44 -5.83
C VAL A 169 18.16 -28.44 -4.68
N ASP A 170 17.36 -29.51 -4.80
CA ASP A 170 17.29 -30.54 -3.76
C ASP A 170 18.64 -31.24 -3.55
N ARG A 171 19.41 -31.47 -4.62
CA ARG A 171 20.78 -32.00 -4.50
C ARG A 171 21.69 -31.02 -3.77
N LEU A 172 21.65 -29.73 -4.11
CA LEU A 172 22.48 -28.71 -3.45
C LEU A 172 22.20 -28.68 -1.94
N LEU A 173 20.92 -28.66 -1.56
CA LEU A 173 20.50 -28.70 -0.15
C LEU A 173 20.97 -29.98 0.55
N ARG A 174 20.74 -31.16 -0.05
CA ARG A 174 21.20 -32.45 0.53
C ARG A 174 22.72 -32.56 0.67
N THR A 175 23.48 -31.91 -0.21
CA THR A 175 24.95 -31.94 -0.19
C THR A 175 25.56 -30.82 0.65
N GLY A 176 24.74 -30.04 1.37
CA GLY A 176 25.20 -28.97 2.26
C GLY A 176 25.75 -27.75 1.53
N ARG A 177 25.46 -27.60 0.23
CA ARG A 177 25.84 -26.42 -0.56
C ARG A 177 25.05 -25.19 -0.10
N VAL A 178 25.60 -24.01 -0.34
CA VAL A 178 24.97 -22.75 0.09
C VAL A 178 23.95 -22.32 -0.94
N VAL A 179 22.66 -22.51 -0.63
CA VAL A 179 21.55 -22.00 -1.43
C VAL A 179 20.94 -20.80 -0.72
N GLN A 180 20.88 -19.68 -1.43
CA GLN A 180 20.33 -18.41 -0.96
C GLN A 180 19.02 -18.09 -1.66
N SER A 181 18.28 -17.12 -1.13
CA SER A 181 17.07 -16.59 -1.77
C SER A 181 17.22 -15.12 -2.10
N HIS A 182 16.48 -14.68 -3.11
CA HIS A 182 16.29 -13.30 -3.49
C HIS A 182 14.79 -13.03 -3.61
N LEU A 183 14.24 -12.25 -2.68
CA LEU A 183 12.86 -11.80 -2.77
C LEU A 183 12.75 -10.70 -3.82
N SER A 184 11.95 -10.94 -4.86
CA SER A 184 11.60 -9.93 -5.85
C SER A 184 10.09 -9.68 -5.81
N PRO A 185 9.67 -8.40 -5.85
CA PRO A 185 8.26 -8.07 -6.00
C PRO A 185 7.83 -8.07 -7.48
N GLU A 186 8.74 -8.37 -8.41
CA GLU A 186 8.52 -8.27 -9.85
C GLU A 186 7.65 -9.40 -10.42
N TYR A 187 7.24 -9.24 -11.68
CA TYR A 187 6.29 -10.13 -12.31
C TYR A 187 6.93 -11.45 -12.72
N VAL A 188 6.43 -12.55 -12.15
CA VAL A 188 6.76 -13.91 -12.59
C VAL A 188 5.53 -14.78 -12.54
N ARG A 189 5.13 -15.39 -13.67
CA ARG A 189 3.99 -16.30 -13.75
C ARG A 189 4.34 -17.54 -14.58
N ARG A 190 4.14 -18.72 -14.01
CA ARG A 190 4.24 -19.99 -14.76
C ARG A 190 3.00 -20.14 -15.64
N VAL A 191 3.20 -20.63 -16.86
CA VAL A 191 2.14 -20.91 -17.85
C VAL A 191 2.14 -22.41 -18.12
N ALA A 192 1.45 -23.17 -17.25
CA ALA A 192 1.39 -24.62 -17.32
C ALA A 192 0.04 -25.15 -17.84
N SER A 193 -1.01 -24.32 -17.78
CA SER A 193 -2.38 -24.65 -18.19
C SER A 193 -3.00 -23.58 -19.09
N ALA A 194 -4.15 -23.90 -19.70
CA ALA A 194 -4.94 -22.92 -20.46
C ALA A 194 -5.39 -21.74 -19.57
N ASP A 195 -5.80 -22.02 -18.33
CA ASP A 195 -6.19 -21.00 -17.35
C ASP A 195 -5.01 -20.06 -17.01
N ASP A 196 -3.80 -20.60 -16.88
CA ASP A 196 -2.60 -19.77 -16.68
C ASP A 196 -2.31 -18.87 -17.88
N LEU A 197 -2.50 -19.41 -19.09
CA LEU A 197 -2.29 -18.67 -20.32
C LEU A 197 -3.29 -17.51 -20.43
N ASP A 198 -4.55 -17.74 -20.13
CA ASP A 198 -5.59 -16.70 -20.13
C ASP A 198 -5.29 -15.62 -19.10
N ARG A 199 -4.85 -16.00 -17.89
CA ARG A 199 -4.38 -15.06 -16.87
C ARG A 199 -3.15 -14.27 -17.34
N ALA A 200 -2.15 -14.93 -17.89
CA ALA A 200 -0.94 -14.26 -18.39
C ALA A 200 -1.26 -13.26 -19.51
N ARG A 201 -2.18 -13.60 -20.41
CA ARG A 201 -2.66 -12.68 -21.45
C ARG A 201 -3.40 -11.49 -20.87
N ALA A 202 -4.26 -11.70 -19.88
CA ALA A 202 -4.96 -10.63 -19.18
C ALA A 202 -3.99 -9.70 -18.44
N ASP A 203 -3.00 -10.26 -17.73
CA ASP A 203 -1.97 -9.51 -17.01
C ASP A 203 -1.15 -8.63 -17.96
N VAL A 204 -0.72 -9.20 -19.10
CA VAL A 204 0.02 -8.45 -20.13
C VAL A 204 -0.84 -7.36 -20.74
N ALA A 205 -2.10 -7.65 -21.08
CA ALA A 205 -3.02 -6.65 -21.63
C ALA A 205 -3.29 -5.51 -20.64
N ALA A 206 -3.30 -5.80 -19.34
CA ALA A 206 -3.43 -4.80 -18.27
C ALA A 206 -2.12 -4.01 -18.02
N GLY A 207 -1.00 -4.43 -18.60
CA GLY A 207 0.33 -3.85 -18.37
C GLY A 207 0.92 -4.19 -17.00
N LEU A 208 0.44 -5.25 -16.35
CA LEU A 208 0.88 -5.64 -15.01
C LEU A 208 2.39 -5.93 -14.92
N PRO A 209 3.04 -6.61 -15.88
CA PRO A 209 4.49 -6.83 -15.84
C PRO A 209 5.30 -5.52 -15.74
N ASP A 210 4.91 -4.48 -16.47
CA ASP A 210 5.57 -3.19 -16.43
C ASP A 210 5.29 -2.43 -15.13
N ARG A 211 4.06 -2.52 -14.59
CA ARG A 211 3.69 -1.92 -13.29
C ARG A 211 4.40 -2.58 -12.11
N LEU A 212 4.77 -3.85 -12.20
CA LEU A 212 5.53 -4.53 -11.16
C LEU A 212 7.05 -4.46 -11.38
N SER A 213 7.52 -3.81 -12.45
CA SER A 213 8.95 -3.70 -12.73
C SER A 213 9.66 -2.77 -11.75
N LEU A 214 10.89 -3.14 -11.36
CA LEU A 214 11.77 -2.28 -10.55
C LEU A 214 12.42 -1.13 -11.35
N ARG A 215 12.17 -1.01 -12.67
CA ARG A 215 12.71 0.09 -13.50
C ARG A 215 12.23 1.48 -13.08
N SER A 216 11.08 1.57 -12.42
CA SER A 216 10.54 2.81 -11.89
C SER A 216 9.95 2.56 -10.50
N PRO A 217 10.05 3.53 -9.59
CA PRO A 217 9.35 3.45 -8.31
C PRO A 217 7.84 3.28 -8.50
N GLN A 218 7.23 2.39 -7.72
CA GLN A 218 5.80 2.06 -7.83
C GLN A 218 5.02 2.57 -6.60
N PRO A 219 3.77 3.01 -6.77
CA PRO A 219 2.94 3.34 -5.61
C PRO A 219 2.60 2.08 -4.80
N ALA A 220 2.46 2.26 -3.50
CA ALA A 220 2.10 1.21 -2.56
C ALA A 220 0.83 1.54 -1.78
N VAL A 221 0.18 0.51 -1.28
CA VAL A 221 -0.78 0.58 -0.19
C VAL A 221 -0.16 -0.14 1.00
N PHE A 222 0.38 0.65 1.92
CA PHE A 222 0.85 0.20 3.22
C PHE A 222 -0.35 -0.20 4.08
N LEU A 223 -0.27 -1.36 4.71
CA LEU A 223 -1.37 -1.94 5.48
C LEU A 223 -0.91 -2.13 6.93
N ASP A 224 -1.72 -1.74 7.91
CA ASP A 224 -1.58 -2.37 9.23
C ASP A 224 -2.06 -3.83 9.15
N ARG A 225 -1.70 -4.60 10.17
CA ARG A 225 -2.09 -6.01 10.32
C ARG A 225 -3.37 -6.11 11.13
N ASP A 226 -3.27 -5.75 12.41
CA ASP A 226 -4.36 -5.83 13.37
C ASP A 226 -5.36 -4.68 13.13
N GLY A 227 -6.65 -4.99 13.08
CA GLY A 227 -7.72 -4.04 12.75
C GLY A 227 -7.91 -3.75 11.25
N VAL A 228 -7.06 -4.30 10.38
CA VAL A 228 -7.12 -4.07 8.91
C VAL A 228 -7.14 -5.38 8.12
N LEU A 229 -6.17 -6.28 8.35
CA LEU A 229 -6.12 -7.61 7.73
C LEU A 229 -6.73 -8.67 8.64
N ASN A 230 -6.46 -8.58 9.94
CA ASN A 230 -7.01 -9.46 10.96
C ASN A 230 -7.76 -8.67 12.04
N VAL A 231 -8.68 -9.34 12.73
CA VAL A 231 -9.47 -8.74 13.81
C VAL A 231 -8.54 -8.27 14.93
N GLU A 232 -8.72 -7.02 15.37
CA GLU A 232 -8.02 -6.44 16.53
C GLU A 232 -8.59 -7.02 17.83
N LYS A 233 -7.74 -7.70 18.62
CA LYS A 233 -8.11 -8.37 19.88
C LYS A 233 -7.23 -7.93 21.07
N GLY A 234 -6.71 -6.70 21.05
CA GLY A 234 -5.85 -6.10 22.06
C GLY A 234 -4.37 -6.50 21.94
N SER A 235 -4.10 -7.75 21.58
CA SER A 235 -2.77 -8.25 21.20
C SER A 235 -2.87 -9.66 20.61
N VAL A 236 -2.83 -9.81 19.29
CA VAL A 236 -2.74 -11.14 18.65
C VAL A 236 -1.33 -11.70 18.87
N ASN A 237 -1.21 -12.65 19.80
CA ASN A 237 0.05 -13.22 20.28
C ASN A 237 0.14 -14.75 20.16
N SER A 238 -0.85 -15.38 19.52
CA SER A 238 -0.82 -16.81 19.18
C SER A 238 -1.50 -17.04 17.83
N VAL A 239 -1.10 -18.12 17.15
CA VAL A 239 -1.65 -18.52 15.83
C VAL A 239 -3.18 -18.70 15.88
N ALA A 240 -3.69 -19.31 16.97
CA ALA A 240 -5.12 -19.56 17.14
C ALA A 240 -5.95 -18.28 17.36
N ALA A 241 -5.33 -17.18 17.79
CA ALA A 241 -6.00 -15.91 17.97
C ALA A 241 -6.17 -15.13 16.66
N LEU A 242 -5.39 -15.47 15.62
CA LEU A 242 -5.44 -14.81 14.32
C LEU A 242 -6.73 -15.20 13.58
N GLU A 243 -7.53 -14.18 13.26
CA GLU A 243 -8.77 -14.30 12.51
C GLU A 243 -8.78 -13.20 11.46
N LEU A 244 -8.88 -13.57 10.17
CA LEU A 244 -8.95 -12.59 9.08
C LEU A 244 -10.25 -11.79 9.17
N ILE A 245 -10.18 -10.50 8.86
CA ILE A 245 -11.38 -9.68 8.68
C ILE A 245 -12.08 -10.16 7.39
N PRO A 246 -13.41 -10.38 7.42
CA PRO A 246 -14.15 -10.74 6.22
C PRO A 246 -13.88 -9.76 5.07
N ASN A 247 -13.71 -10.28 3.85
CA ASN A 247 -13.39 -9.52 2.64
C ASN A 247 -12.00 -8.85 2.59
N ALA A 248 -11.15 -8.98 3.61
CA ALA A 248 -9.80 -8.42 3.57
C ALA A 248 -8.95 -9.03 2.44
N ALA A 249 -8.99 -10.36 2.26
CA ALA A 249 -8.26 -11.03 1.18
C ALA A 249 -8.80 -10.66 -0.22
N PRO A 250 -10.12 -10.70 -0.51
CA PRO A 250 -10.66 -10.22 -1.78
C PRO A 250 -10.29 -8.76 -2.11
N ALA A 251 -10.29 -7.88 -1.10
CA ALA A 251 -9.86 -6.49 -1.25
C ALA A 251 -8.37 -6.40 -1.62
N LEU A 252 -7.51 -7.14 -0.90
CA LEU A 252 -6.09 -7.22 -1.19
C LEU A 252 -5.79 -7.77 -2.59
N ALA A 253 -6.52 -8.81 -3.02
CA ALA A 253 -6.40 -9.37 -4.37
C ALA A 253 -6.76 -8.36 -5.48
N ARG A 254 -7.63 -7.38 -5.21
CA ARG A 254 -7.89 -6.27 -6.15
C ARG A 254 -6.68 -5.34 -6.26
N LEU A 255 -6.01 -5.02 -5.14
CA LEU A 255 -4.78 -4.23 -5.15
C LEU A 255 -3.65 -4.95 -5.91
N ASN A 256 -3.47 -6.25 -5.67
CA ASN A 256 -2.48 -7.06 -6.37
C ASN A 256 -2.70 -7.02 -7.89
N ARG A 257 -3.95 -7.19 -8.35
CA ARG A 257 -4.31 -7.13 -9.78
C ARG A 257 -4.16 -5.74 -10.39
N ALA A 258 -4.34 -4.68 -9.59
CA ALA A 258 -4.13 -3.31 -10.04
C ALA A 258 -2.64 -2.94 -10.17
N GLY A 259 -1.74 -3.75 -9.62
CA GLY A 259 -0.29 -3.55 -9.65
C GLY A 259 0.24 -2.69 -8.51
N PHE A 260 -0.52 -2.53 -7.42
CA PHE A 260 -0.01 -1.86 -6.22
C PHE A 260 0.92 -2.79 -5.44
N ARG A 261 1.96 -2.20 -4.84
CA ARG A 261 2.69 -2.86 -3.76
C ARG A 261 1.83 -2.90 -2.50
N THR A 262 1.87 -3.99 -1.74
CA THR A 262 1.08 -4.21 -0.52
C THR A 262 1.96 -4.61 0.66
N PRO A 263 2.91 -3.76 1.10
CA PRO A 263 3.69 -4.01 2.31
C PRO A 263 2.83 -3.87 3.57
N VAL A 264 3.00 -4.80 4.51
CA VAL A 264 2.43 -4.67 5.85
C VAL A 264 3.42 -3.95 6.75
N VAL A 265 2.96 -2.97 7.53
CA VAL A 265 3.76 -2.22 8.51
C VAL A 265 3.07 -2.20 9.86
N THR A 266 3.56 -3.00 10.81
CA THR A 266 2.82 -3.28 12.06
C THR A 266 3.64 -3.17 13.35
N ASN A 267 3.01 -2.68 14.43
CA ASN A 267 3.66 -2.52 15.75
C ASN A 267 3.39 -3.77 16.62
N GLN A 268 4.36 -4.68 16.72
CA GLN A 268 4.21 -5.97 17.42
C GLN A 268 4.80 -5.94 18.83
N ALA A 269 4.27 -5.06 19.67
CA ALA A 269 4.73 -4.86 21.05
C ALA A 269 4.51 -6.08 21.97
N ALA A 270 3.73 -7.07 21.54
CA ALA A 270 3.54 -8.33 22.26
C ALA A 270 4.88 -9.02 22.57
N VAL A 271 5.85 -8.92 21.64
CA VAL A 271 7.19 -9.49 21.81
C VAL A 271 7.97 -8.76 22.90
N ALA A 272 8.04 -7.42 22.84
CA ALA A 272 8.67 -6.62 23.90
C ALA A 272 8.01 -6.79 25.28
N ARG A 273 6.72 -7.14 25.32
CA ARG A 273 5.98 -7.41 26.57
C ARG A 273 6.16 -8.85 27.09
N GLY A 274 6.94 -9.69 26.41
CA GLY A 274 7.13 -11.08 26.77
C GLY A 274 5.88 -11.96 26.59
N LEU A 275 4.88 -11.50 25.81
CA LEU A 275 3.63 -12.22 25.58
C LEU A 275 3.75 -13.29 24.48
N CYS A 276 4.71 -13.13 23.57
CA CYS A 276 5.08 -14.14 22.57
C CYS A 276 6.56 -13.98 22.18
N THR A 277 7.13 -15.03 21.56
CA THR A 277 8.48 -15.00 21.00
C THR A 277 8.47 -14.51 19.55
N LEU A 278 9.65 -14.18 19.01
CA LEU A 278 9.79 -13.89 17.57
C LEU A 278 9.37 -15.09 16.71
N ASP A 279 9.70 -16.32 17.11
CA ASP A 279 9.26 -17.53 16.40
C ASP A 279 7.73 -17.68 16.40
N THR A 280 7.08 -17.32 17.52
CA THR A 280 5.60 -17.33 17.58
C THR A 280 5.01 -16.25 16.67
N LEU A 281 5.63 -15.07 16.60
CA LEU A 281 5.21 -14.00 15.70
C LEU A 281 5.40 -14.41 14.23
N ASP A 282 6.50 -15.08 13.90
CA ASP A 282 6.77 -15.62 12.57
C ASP A 282 5.69 -16.63 12.16
N ALA A 283 5.33 -17.56 13.04
CA ALA A 283 4.23 -18.50 12.82
C ALA A 283 2.86 -17.81 12.63
N ILE A 284 2.59 -16.71 13.34
CA ILE A 284 1.38 -15.90 13.14
C ILE A 284 1.39 -15.26 11.75
N HIS A 285 2.53 -14.75 11.30
CA HIS A 285 2.68 -14.17 9.96
C HIS A 285 2.54 -15.23 8.86
N ALA A 286 3.10 -16.44 9.05
CA ALA A 286 2.88 -17.56 8.13
C ALA A 286 1.39 -17.92 8.04
N ARG A 287 0.68 -17.99 9.18
CA ARG A 287 -0.77 -18.24 9.21
C ARG A 287 -1.58 -17.15 8.51
N LEU A 288 -1.16 -15.89 8.64
CA LEU A 288 -1.77 -14.75 7.94
C LEU A 288 -1.60 -14.89 6.43
N GLU A 289 -0.37 -15.06 5.96
CA GLU A 289 -0.06 -15.21 4.54
C GLU A 289 -0.75 -16.44 3.93
N ALA A 290 -0.80 -17.55 4.66
CA ALA A 290 -1.52 -18.75 4.23
C ALA A 290 -3.03 -18.51 4.10
N GLY A 291 -3.63 -17.80 5.06
CA GLY A 291 -5.04 -17.42 4.99
C GLY A 291 -5.35 -16.50 3.80
N LEU A 292 -4.51 -15.49 3.54
CA LEU A 292 -4.64 -14.62 2.38
C LEU A 292 -4.47 -15.40 1.06
N GLY A 293 -3.47 -16.28 1.00
CA GLY A 293 -3.17 -17.10 -0.17
C GLY A 293 -4.29 -18.08 -0.54
N ALA A 294 -5.02 -18.61 0.45
CA ALA A 294 -6.20 -19.45 0.23
C ALA A 294 -7.33 -18.72 -0.54
N GLU A 295 -7.37 -17.39 -0.46
CA GLU A 295 -8.31 -16.52 -1.16
C GLU A 295 -7.66 -15.75 -2.32
N ARG A 296 -6.53 -16.25 -2.81
CA ARG A 296 -5.77 -15.69 -3.94
C ARG A 296 -5.28 -14.26 -3.76
N ALA A 297 -4.89 -13.92 -2.54
CA ALA A 297 -4.35 -12.61 -2.18
C ALA A 297 -2.96 -12.76 -1.56
N TYR A 298 -2.13 -11.73 -1.70
CA TYR A 298 -0.82 -11.70 -1.07
C TYR A 298 -0.39 -10.30 -0.65
N VAL A 299 0.47 -10.26 0.36
CA VAL A 299 1.24 -9.07 0.74
C VAL A 299 2.65 -9.22 0.17
N ASP A 300 3.27 -8.13 -0.28
CA ASP A 300 4.65 -8.21 -0.82
C ASP A 300 5.64 -8.63 0.26
N ARG A 301 5.48 -8.05 1.47
CA ARG A 301 6.33 -8.32 2.63
C ARG A 301 5.73 -7.75 3.91
N ILE A 302 6.04 -8.38 5.04
CA ILE A 302 5.66 -7.90 6.37
C ILE A 302 6.87 -7.26 7.04
N TYR A 303 6.73 -5.98 7.40
CA TYR A 303 7.66 -5.22 8.23
C TYR A 303 7.00 -5.00 9.59
N PHE A 304 7.72 -5.30 10.65
CA PHE A 304 7.18 -5.17 12.01
C PHE A 304 8.18 -4.55 12.96
N CYS A 305 7.67 -3.90 13.99
CA CYS A 305 8.47 -3.35 15.07
C CYS A 305 8.18 -4.10 16.38
N PRO A 306 9.12 -4.90 16.91
CA PRO A 306 8.91 -5.67 18.14
C PRO A 306 9.09 -4.85 19.41
N HIS A 307 9.57 -3.61 19.30
CA HIS A 307 10.03 -2.77 20.41
C HIS A 307 8.91 -2.04 21.18
N HIS A 308 9.21 -1.71 22.45
CA HIS A 308 8.38 -0.85 23.30
C HIS A 308 9.22 0.28 23.91
N PRO A 309 8.75 1.54 23.92
CA PRO A 309 9.56 2.68 24.37
C PRO A 309 9.66 2.83 25.90
N ASP A 310 8.81 2.14 26.66
CA ASP A 310 8.80 2.17 28.13
C ASP A 310 9.81 1.17 28.71
N PRO A 311 10.91 1.63 29.33
CA PRO A 311 11.92 0.77 29.95
C PRO A 311 11.45 0.12 31.26
N THR A 312 10.32 0.57 31.81
CA THR A 312 9.79 0.09 33.10
C THR A 312 8.68 -0.94 32.95
N LEU A 313 8.40 -1.37 31.72
CA LEU A 313 7.28 -2.25 31.41
C LEU A 313 7.41 -3.60 32.15
N PRO A 314 6.44 -3.97 33.01
CA PRO A 314 6.48 -5.23 33.75
C PRO A 314 6.47 -6.45 32.82
N GLY A 315 7.35 -7.42 33.08
CA GLY A 315 7.49 -8.62 32.25
C GLY A 315 8.13 -8.37 30.88
N GLY A 316 8.62 -7.15 30.63
CA GLY A 316 9.19 -6.80 29.34
C GLY A 316 10.55 -7.45 29.08
N VAL A 317 10.84 -7.71 27.80
CA VAL A 317 12.12 -8.25 27.32
C VAL A 317 13.13 -7.09 27.25
N PRO A 318 14.17 -7.03 28.12
CA PRO A 318 14.97 -5.81 28.28
C PRO A 318 15.65 -5.31 26.99
N SER A 319 16.08 -6.22 26.12
CA SER A 319 16.70 -5.87 24.83
C SER A 319 15.74 -5.20 23.85
N LEU A 320 14.42 -5.31 24.07
CA LEU A 320 13.38 -4.75 23.22
C LEU A 320 12.68 -3.51 23.83
N LEU A 321 13.01 -3.14 25.06
CA LEU A 321 12.48 -1.96 25.74
C LEU A 321 13.30 -0.70 25.41
N VAL A 322 13.23 -0.29 24.14
CA VAL A 322 14.08 0.77 23.58
C VAL A 322 13.24 1.76 22.76
N ARG A 323 13.71 3.01 22.70
CA ARG A 323 13.22 3.97 21.69
C ARG A 323 13.87 3.65 20.35
N CYS A 324 13.10 3.06 19.45
CA CYS A 324 13.55 2.70 18.10
C CYS A 324 13.01 3.67 17.04
N ASP A 325 13.45 3.52 15.79
CA ASP A 325 12.92 4.27 14.64
C ASP A 325 11.87 3.50 13.82
N CYS A 326 11.67 2.22 14.11
CA CYS A 326 10.65 1.42 13.42
C CYS A 326 9.23 1.64 13.93
N ARG A 327 9.04 2.02 15.20
CA ARG A 327 7.71 2.00 15.83
C ARG A 327 6.86 3.15 15.30
N LYS A 328 5.73 2.82 14.67
CA LYS A 328 4.74 3.82 14.20
C LYS A 328 4.39 4.75 15.38
N PRO A 329 4.40 6.09 15.18
CA PRO A 329 4.31 6.79 13.89
C PRO A 329 5.65 7.06 13.19
N LYS A 330 6.79 6.56 13.69
CA LYS A 330 8.08 6.76 13.03
C LYS A 330 8.20 6.00 11.70
N PRO A 331 8.95 6.52 10.71
CA PRO A 331 8.91 6.04 9.33
C PRO A 331 9.82 4.84 9.03
N GLY A 332 10.55 4.29 10.00
CA GLY A 332 11.60 3.30 9.75
C GLY A 332 11.13 2.07 8.95
N MET A 333 9.93 1.55 9.23
CA MET A 333 9.36 0.43 8.45
C MET A 333 8.99 0.81 7.02
N VAL A 334 8.50 2.03 6.80
CA VAL A 334 8.17 2.54 5.45
C VAL A 334 9.45 2.75 4.64
N HIS A 335 10.52 3.27 5.25
CA HIS A 335 11.80 3.44 4.57
C HIS A 335 12.41 2.09 4.15
N ALA A 336 12.35 1.08 5.04
CA ALA A 336 12.79 -0.27 4.71
C ALA A 336 12.00 -0.86 3.54
N ALA A 337 10.66 -0.74 3.59
CA ALA A 337 9.80 -1.18 2.52
C ALA A 337 10.06 -0.47 1.19
N ALA A 338 10.29 0.84 1.22
CA ALA A 338 10.55 1.62 0.02
C ALA A 338 11.88 1.23 -0.64
N ALA A 339 12.92 0.93 0.13
CA ALA A 339 14.19 0.45 -0.38
C ALA A 339 14.08 -0.95 -0.99
N ASP A 340 13.40 -1.86 -0.30
CA ASP A 340 13.29 -3.26 -0.71
C ASP A 340 12.38 -3.42 -1.94
N LEU A 341 11.26 -2.69 -1.98
CA LEU A 341 10.20 -2.86 -2.98
C LEU A 341 10.17 -1.76 -4.06
N ASN A 342 11.12 -0.81 -4.01
CA ASN A 342 11.22 0.36 -4.89
C ASN A 342 9.92 1.18 -4.92
N ILE A 343 9.50 1.73 -3.77
CA ILE A 343 8.20 2.40 -3.62
C ILE A 343 8.32 3.92 -3.79
N ASP A 344 7.38 4.50 -4.54
CA ASP A 344 7.09 5.93 -4.52
C ASP A 344 6.15 6.26 -3.34
N VAL A 345 6.74 6.68 -2.22
CA VAL A 345 6.02 6.94 -0.98
C VAL A 345 5.01 8.08 -1.11
N ALA A 346 5.33 9.14 -1.88
CA ALA A 346 4.44 10.30 -2.02
C ALA A 346 3.13 9.98 -2.78
N ARG A 347 3.17 8.95 -3.63
CA ARG A 347 2.01 8.42 -4.35
C ARG A 347 1.35 7.21 -3.67
N SER A 348 1.79 6.87 -2.47
CA SER A 348 1.31 5.72 -1.71
C SER A 348 0.20 6.09 -0.72
N TRP A 349 -0.41 5.06 -0.14
CA TRP A 349 -1.43 5.16 0.91
C TRP A 349 -1.03 4.33 2.13
N MET A 350 -1.37 4.80 3.32
CA MET A 350 -1.40 4.01 4.55
C MET A 350 -2.86 3.74 4.93
N VAL A 351 -3.22 2.46 5.05
CA VAL A 351 -4.51 2.01 5.58
C VAL A 351 -4.27 1.43 6.97
N GLY A 352 -4.89 2.05 7.98
CA GLY A 352 -4.70 1.68 9.38
C GLY A 352 -5.94 1.95 10.21
N ASP A 353 -6.04 1.34 11.38
CA ASP A 353 -7.15 1.51 12.32
C ASP A 353 -6.81 2.51 13.45
N SER A 354 -5.53 2.91 13.56
CA SER A 354 -5.02 3.66 14.70
C SER A 354 -4.63 5.09 14.32
N SER A 355 -4.63 6.00 15.31
CA SER A 355 -4.11 7.36 15.07
C SER A 355 -2.61 7.36 14.76
N SER A 356 -1.88 6.33 15.21
CA SER A 356 -0.45 6.17 14.93
C SER A 356 -0.18 5.94 13.44
N ASP A 357 -1.08 5.24 12.74
CA ASP A 357 -1.00 5.03 11.30
C ASP A 357 -1.19 6.32 10.52
N MET A 358 -2.13 7.16 10.98
CA MET A 358 -2.35 8.47 10.38
C MET A 358 -1.16 9.41 10.66
N GLY A 359 -0.53 9.28 11.83
CA GLY A 359 0.73 9.94 12.16
C GLY A 359 1.86 9.53 11.21
N LEU A 360 2.00 8.23 10.94
CA LEU A 360 2.95 7.69 9.98
C LEU A 360 2.68 8.24 8.57
N ALA A 361 1.42 8.20 8.12
CA ALA A 361 1.02 8.69 6.81
C ALA A 361 1.43 10.15 6.60
N ARG A 362 1.14 10.99 7.61
CA ARG A 362 1.49 12.41 7.62
C ARG A 362 3.01 12.64 7.59
N ILE A 363 3.78 11.92 8.41
CA ILE A 363 5.25 12.05 8.46
C ILE A 363 5.88 11.68 7.11
N CYS A 364 5.35 10.66 6.45
CA CYS A 364 5.84 10.20 5.16
C CYS A 364 5.29 10.98 3.96
N GLY A 365 4.36 11.92 4.17
CA GLY A 365 3.73 12.68 3.08
C GLY A 365 2.88 11.82 2.13
N MET A 366 2.34 10.71 2.63
CA MET A 366 1.50 9.79 1.85
C MET A 366 0.02 9.94 2.21
N GLY A 367 -0.87 9.38 1.39
CA GLY A 367 -2.29 9.34 1.70
C GLY A 367 -2.57 8.50 2.96
N GLY A 368 -3.59 8.86 3.74
CA GLY A 368 -3.90 8.22 5.01
C GLY A 368 -5.38 7.88 5.08
N ILE A 369 -5.71 6.59 5.10
CA ILE A 369 -7.08 6.07 5.20
C ILE A 369 -7.24 5.41 6.55
N LEU A 370 -8.14 5.95 7.37
CA LEU A 370 -8.52 5.35 8.64
C LEU A 370 -9.71 4.42 8.42
N VAL A 371 -9.54 3.13 8.72
CA VAL A 371 -10.67 2.20 8.81
C VAL A 371 -11.34 2.34 10.18
N ARG A 372 -12.64 2.06 10.25
CA ARG A 372 -13.41 2.15 11.51
C ARG A 372 -13.39 0.86 12.31
N ASP A 373 -13.02 -0.25 11.68
CA ASP A 373 -12.64 -1.49 12.35
C ASP A 373 -11.54 -1.26 13.41
N GLY A 374 -11.39 -2.20 14.33
CA GLY A 374 -10.43 -2.10 15.43
C GLY A 374 -10.59 -0.84 16.28
N HIS A 375 -9.52 -0.06 16.42
CA HIS A 375 -9.49 1.15 17.23
C HIS A 375 -10.29 2.32 16.64
N GLY A 376 -10.44 2.39 15.31
CA GLY A 376 -11.14 3.48 14.62
C GLY A 376 -10.59 4.88 14.96
N GLY A 377 -9.28 5.00 15.18
CA GLY A 377 -8.58 6.24 15.50
C GLY A 377 -8.82 6.79 16.92
N ARG A 378 -9.46 6.02 17.81
CA ARG A 378 -9.83 6.47 19.17
C ARG A 378 -8.75 6.26 20.22
N ASP A 379 -7.60 5.71 19.84
CA ASP A 379 -6.52 5.39 20.76
C ASP A 379 -5.71 6.61 21.24
N GLY A 380 -5.86 7.77 20.58
CA GLY A 380 -5.27 9.04 21.00
C GLY A 380 -3.74 9.09 21.02
N LYS A 381 -3.08 8.19 20.28
CA LYS A 381 -1.61 8.08 20.18
C LYS A 381 -0.99 9.16 19.30
N SER A 382 -1.76 9.75 18.37
CA SER A 382 -1.38 10.88 17.52
C SER A 382 -2.59 11.80 17.31
N ALA A 383 -2.38 13.10 17.06
CA ALA A 383 -3.46 13.99 16.63
C ALA A 383 -3.56 14.16 15.10
N ALA A 384 -2.79 13.38 14.33
CA ALA A 384 -2.87 13.40 12.87
C ALA A 384 -4.29 13.04 12.39
N GLN A 385 -4.83 13.88 11.52
CA GLN A 385 -6.13 13.66 10.91
C GLN A 385 -5.98 12.73 9.70
N PRO A 386 -6.91 11.77 9.52
CA PRO A 386 -6.95 10.98 8.30
C PRO A 386 -7.35 11.85 7.10
N HIS A 387 -6.89 11.46 5.91
CA HIS A 387 -7.38 12.06 4.68
C HIS A 387 -8.76 11.53 4.32
N VAL A 388 -9.00 10.24 4.59
CA VAL A 388 -10.25 9.54 4.30
C VAL A 388 -10.59 8.63 5.47
N VAL A 389 -11.88 8.52 5.80
CA VAL A 389 -12.37 7.56 6.79
C VAL A 389 -13.37 6.64 6.11
N VAL A 390 -13.13 5.34 6.19
CA VAL A 390 -13.96 4.29 5.59
C VAL A 390 -14.33 3.23 6.63
N ASP A 391 -15.24 2.32 6.30
CA ASP A 391 -15.67 1.30 7.27
C ASP A 391 -14.60 0.21 7.42
N ASP A 392 -14.12 -0.36 6.31
CA ASP A 392 -13.17 -1.48 6.31
C ASP A 392 -12.10 -1.38 5.19
N LEU A 393 -11.27 -2.42 5.04
CA LEU A 393 -10.26 -2.50 3.97
C LEU A 393 -10.89 -2.56 2.57
N ALA A 394 -12.07 -3.17 2.41
CA ALA A 394 -12.72 -3.26 1.10
C ALA A 394 -13.15 -1.88 0.59
N ASP A 395 -13.68 -1.04 1.47
CA ASP A 395 -13.98 0.36 1.16
C ASP A 395 -12.71 1.20 0.92
N ALA A 396 -11.63 0.95 1.67
CA ALA A 396 -10.34 1.62 1.41
C ALA A 396 -9.83 1.30 0.00
N VAL A 397 -9.89 0.03 -0.40
CA VAL A 397 -9.48 -0.42 -1.73
C VAL A 397 -10.39 0.16 -2.82
N ARG A 398 -11.71 0.17 -2.61
CA ARG A 398 -12.66 0.82 -3.52
C ARG A 398 -12.32 2.30 -3.68
N PHE A 399 -12.04 3.00 -2.58
CA PHE A 399 -11.64 4.40 -2.64
C PHE A 399 -10.38 4.60 -3.48
N ILE A 400 -9.33 3.83 -3.22
CA ILE A 400 -8.03 3.97 -3.91
C ILE A 400 -8.14 3.67 -5.41
N LEU A 401 -8.85 2.60 -5.78
CA LEU A 401 -8.89 2.13 -7.17
C LEU A 401 -9.98 2.80 -8.01
N ASP A 402 -11.14 3.07 -7.41
CA ASP A 402 -12.34 3.45 -8.18
C ASP A 402 -12.66 4.95 -8.01
N VAL A 403 -12.46 5.52 -6.81
CA VAL A 403 -12.82 6.92 -6.49
C VAL A 403 -11.66 7.89 -6.71
N TRP A 404 -10.48 7.55 -6.18
CA TRP A 404 -9.31 8.43 -6.16
C TRP A 404 -8.84 8.88 -7.56
N PRO A 405 -8.84 8.06 -8.62
CA PRO A 405 -8.45 8.52 -9.95
C PRO A 405 -9.32 9.68 -10.45
N GLY A 406 -10.65 9.59 -10.29
CA GLY A 406 -11.58 10.66 -10.65
C GLY A 406 -11.46 11.87 -9.73
N LEU A 407 -11.40 11.64 -8.41
CA LEU A 407 -11.28 12.71 -7.42
C LEU A 407 -9.96 13.48 -7.57
N SER A 408 -8.83 12.80 -7.77
CA SER A 408 -7.52 13.45 -7.93
C SER A 408 -7.46 14.31 -9.20
N ALA A 409 -8.05 13.86 -10.31
CA ALA A 409 -8.17 14.66 -11.53
C ALA A 409 -9.05 15.90 -11.31
N HIS A 410 -10.16 15.76 -10.57
CA HIS A 410 -11.01 16.89 -10.19
C HIS A 410 -10.26 17.89 -9.28
N LEU A 411 -9.51 17.37 -8.31
CA LEU A 411 -8.70 18.18 -7.39
C LEU A 411 -7.54 18.90 -8.09
N ASP A 412 -6.96 18.33 -9.15
CA ASP A 412 -5.94 19.01 -9.95
C ASP A 412 -6.47 20.31 -10.57
N GLY A 413 -7.74 20.33 -10.99
CA GLY A 413 -8.40 21.54 -11.47
C GLY A 413 -8.51 22.63 -10.40
N LEU A 414 -8.85 22.24 -9.16
CA LEU A 414 -8.91 23.17 -8.03
C LEU A 414 -7.51 23.63 -7.58
N ALA A 415 -6.57 22.70 -7.51
CA ALA A 415 -5.20 22.94 -7.07
C ALA A 415 -4.42 23.86 -8.03
N ALA A 416 -4.71 23.84 -9.34
CA ALA A 416 -4.08 24.71 -10.33
C ALA A 416 -4.21 26.21 -10.02
N GLY A 417 -5.25 26.59 -9.26
CA GLY A 417 -5.42 27.96 -8.82
C GLY A 417 -4.68 28.33 -7.53
N ILE A 418 -4.31 27.36 -6.71
CA ILE A 418 -3.83 27.63 -5.35
C ILE A 418 -2.31 27.80 -5.37
N ALA A 419 -1.85 28.95 -4.89
CA ALA A 419 -0.43 29.31 -4.80
C ALA A 419 0.10 29.11 -3.36
N PRO A 420 1.43 28.96 -3.18
CA PRO A 420 2.05 29.03 -1.86
C PRO A 420 1.64 30.31 -1.12
N GLY A 421 1.33 30.17 0.17
CA GLY A 421 0.84 31.28 0.97
C GLY A 421 -0.65 31.60 0.85
N ASP A 422 -1.42 30.83 0.08
CA ASP A 422 -2.87 31.04 -0.03
C ASP A 422 -3.64 30.65 1.24
N VAL A 423 -4.78 31.31 1.43
CA VAL A 423 -5.81 30.95 2.42
C VAL A 423 -7.09 30.58 1.66
N VAL A 424 -7.47 29.31 1.76
CA VAL A 424 -8.60 28.70 1.06
C VAL A 424 -9.72 28.42 2.05
N LEU A 425 -10.90 29.00 1.85
CA LEU A 425 -12.10 28.66 2.62
C LEU A 425 -12.93 27.63 1.88
N VAL A 426 -13.36 26.58 2.59
CA VAL A 426 -14.22 25.51 2.07
C VAL A 426 -15.51 25.47 2.88
N GLY A 427 -16.58 26.02 2.31
CA GLY A 427 -17.92 26.08 2.90
C GLY A 427 -18.92 25.13 2.22
N GLY A 428 -20.10 25.00 2.82
CA GLY A 428 -21.15 24.09 2.35
C GLY A 428 -21.88 23.35 3.47
N LEU A 429 -22.98 22.69 3.12
CA LEU A 429 -23.85 22.03 4.09
C LEU A 429 -23.15 20.90 4.84
N ALA A 430 -23.58 20.60 6.06
CA ALA A 430 -23.11 19.43 6.79
C ALA A 430 -23.33 18.17 5.93
N ARG A 431 -22.34 17.28 5.90
CA ARG A 431 -22.34 16.04 5.08
C ARG A 431 -22.34 16.27 3.56
N ALA A 432 -22.00 17.47 3.07
CA ALA A 432 -21.75 17.74 1.65
C ALA A 432 -20.38 17.26 1.13
N GLY A 433 -19.49 16.74 1.99
CA GLY A 433 -18.15 16.28 1.58
C GLY A 433 -17.03 17.30 1.76
N LYS A 434 -17.26 18.43 2.44
CA LYS A 434 -16.26 19.48 2.70
C LYS A 434 -14.95 18.97 3.29
N SER A 435 -15.03 18.24 4.41
CA SER A 435 -13.84 17.75 5.10
C SER A 435 -13.06 16.78 4.22
N LEU A 436 -13.74 15.93 3.45
CA LEU A 436 -13.10 15.04 2.47
C LEU A 436 -12.40 15.85 1.36
N LEU A 437 -13.09 16.84 0.76
CA LEU A 437 -12.50 17.72 -0.25
C LEU A 437 -11.25 18.42 0.31
N ALA A 438 -11.34 19.03 1.49
CA ALA A 438 -10.26 19.79 2.10
C ALA A 438 -9.03 18.91 2.40
N GLN A 439 -9.25 17.71 2.95
CA GLN A 439 -8.16 16.77 3.23
C GLN A 439 -7.56 16.16 1.96
N CYS A 440 -8.37 15.76 0.98
CA CYS A 440 -7.83 15.25 -0.27
C CYS A 440 -7.13 16.35 -1.10
N LEU A 441 -7.61 17.60 -1.02
CA LEU A 441 -6.95 18.74 -1.64
C LEU A 441 -5.59 19.03 -0.97
N SER A 442 -5.49 18.93 0.36
CA SER A 442 -4.21 19.11 1.07
C SER A 442 -3.20 18.03 0.65
N LEU A 443 -3.63 16.78 0.54
CA LEU A 443 -2.80 15.69 0.00
C LEU A 443 -2.34 15.99 -1.43
N ARG A 444 -3.24 16.46 -2.29
CA ARG A 444 -2.91 16.74 -3.69
C ARG A 444 -1.94 17.91 -3.85
N LEU A 445 -2.09 18.96 -3.04
CA LEU A 445 -1.13 20.07 -2.98
C LEU A 445 0.24 19.61 -2.46
N GLY A 446 0.26 18.71 -1.47
CA GLY A 446 1.47 18.06 -0.98
C GLY A 446 2.23 17.31 -2.07
N GLN A 447 1.51 16.53 -2.89
CA GLN A 447 2.07 15.83 -4.06
C GLN A 447 2.63 16.78 -5.13
N ARG A 448 2.24 18.06 -5.12
CA ARG A 448 2.76 19.12 -6.00
C ARG A 448 3.89 19.93 -5.34
N GLY A 449 4.36 19.51 -4.16
CA GLY A 449 5.46 20.15 -3.43
C GLY A 449 5.02 21.30 -2.53
N HIS A 450 3.73 21.45 -2.23
CA HIS A 450 3.23 22.52 -1.35
C HIS A 450 2.68 21.95 -0.05
N ARG A 451 3.18 22.45 1.08
CA ARG A 451 2.63 22.10 2.39
C ARG A 451 1.28 22.78 2.58
N ALA A 452 0.23 21.98 2.72
CA ALA A 452 -1.11 22.44 3.00
C ALA A 452 -1.55 22.00 4.40
N VAL A 453 -2.06 22.94 5.19
CA VAL A 453 -2.54 22.69 6.56
C VAL A 453 -4.05 22.88 6.58
N VAL A 454 -4.77 21.85 7.03
CA VAL A 454 -6.24 21.90 7.14
C VAL A 454 -6.63 22.24 8.58
N LEU A 455 -7.40 23.32 8.74
CA LEU A 455 -8.07 23.69 9.98
C LEU A 455 -9.57 23.46 9.85
N SER A 456 -10.11 22.52 10.63
CA SER A 456 -11.55 22.28 10.69
C SER A 456 -12.19 23.19 11.73
N LEU A 457 -13.22 23.94 11.33
CA LEU A 457 -14.00 24.79 12.24
C LEU A 457 -14.84 23.97 13.22
N ASP A 458 -15.02 22.67 12.97
CA ASP A 458 -15.68 21.75 13.88
C ASP A 458 -14.91 21.63 15.22
N SER A 459 -13.61 21.95 15.25
CA SER A 459 -12.83 22.08 16.49
C SER A 459 -13.47 23.06 17.50
N TRP A 460 -14.08 24.14 17.01
CA TRP A 460 -14.73 25.17 17.83
C TRP A 460 -16.23 24.94 18.02
N LEU A 461 -16.73 23.73 17.79
CA LEU A 461 -18.07 23.37 18.23
C LEU A 461 -18.16 23.43 19.75
N LYS A 462 -19.18 24.12 20.26
CA LYS A 462 -19.50 24.15 21.68
C LYS A 462 -20.02 22.78 22.13
N SER A 463 -19.70 22.43 23.37
CA SER A 463 -20.34 21.30 24.07
C SER A 463 -21.86 21.41 23.94
N HIS A 464 -22.55 20.28 23.80
CA HIS A 464 -23.99 20.24 23.49
C HIS A 464 -24.84 21.16 24.39
N ASP A 465 -24.55 21.16 25.69
CA ASP A 465 -25.18 21.95 26.76
C ASP A 465 -24.95 23.47 26.64
N ARG A 466 -23.93 23.90 25.90
CA ARG A 466 -23.53 25.31 25.73
C ARG A 466 -23.87 25.88 24.34
N ARG A 467 -24.58 25.12 23.51
CA ARG A 467 -24.93 25.56 22.15
C ARG A 467 -26.03 26.63 22.18
N GLY A 468 -25.81 27.71 21.45
CA GLY A 468 -26.81 28.74 21.19
C GLY A 468 -27.79 28.34 20.09
N VAL A 469 -28.72 29.26 19.79
CA VAL A 469 -29.76 29.06 18.76
C VAL A 469 -29.16 29.07 17.35
N GLY A 470 -29.68 28.17 16.49
CA GLY A 470 -29.33 28.09 15.08
C GLY A 470 -27.95 27.48 14.80
N VAL A 471 -27.58 27.32 13.53
CA VAL A 471 -26.33 26.65 13.15
C VAL A 471 -25.09 27.38 13.66
N LEU A 472 -25.07 28.71 13.59
CA LEU A 472 -23.94 29.53 14.00
C LEU A 472 -23.76 29.55 15.53
N GLY A 473 -24.86 29.50 16.29
CA GLY A 473 -24.83 29.42 17.76
C GLY A 473 -24.17 28.16 18.31
N ARG A 474 -23.97 27.13 17.47
CA ARG A 474 -23.28 25.88 17.83
C ARG A 474 -21.78 26.04 17.91
N TYR A 475 -21.21 27.10 17.33
CA TYR A 475 -19.78 27.35 17.27
C TYR A 475 -19.38 28.49 18.20
N ASP A 476 -18.14 28.44 18.67
CA ASP A 476 -17.45 29.60 19.24
C ASP A 476 -16.77 30.39 18.12
N LEU A 477 -17.56 31.22 17.42
CA LEU A 477 -17.11 31.98 16.25
C LEU A 477 -16.06 33.04 16.60
N GLU A 478 -16.13 33.59 17.81
CA GLU A 478 -15.17 34.59 18.28
C GLU A 478 -13.80 33.95 18.49
N ALA A 479 -13.73 32.85 19.27
CA ALA A 479 -12.49 32.11 19.48
C ALA A 479 -11.91 31.56 18.17
N ALA A 480 -12.77 31.06 17.27
CA ALA A 480 -12.34 30.63 15.94
C ALA A 480 -11.77 31.80 15.12
N GLY A 481 -12.42 32.97 15.14
CA GLY A 481 -11.94 34.16 14.44
C GLY A 481 -10.59 34.67 14.96
N GLN A 482 -10.39 34.68 16.27
CA GLN A 482 -9.11 35.04 16.90
C GLN A 482 -8.00 34.06 16.47
N ALA A 483 -8.29 32.75 16.48
CA ALA A 483 -7.33 31.74 16.06
C ALA A 483 -6.98 31.86 14.55
N LEU A 484 -7.98 32.10 13.69
CA LEU A 484 -7.77 32.31 12.27
C LEU A 484 -6.94 33.56 11.98
N ALA A 485 -7.21 34.67 12.67
CA ALA A 485 -6.41 35.89 12.55
C ALA A 485 -4.96 35.67 13.02
N ALA A 486 -4.78 34.96 14.14
CA ALA A 486 -3.46 34.64 14.67
C ALA A 486 -2.66 33.75 13.70
N VAL A 487 -3.25 32.66 13.20
CA VAL A 487 -2.54 31.73 12.31
C VAL A 487 -2.28 32.34 10.93
N ALA A 488 -3.16 33.23 10.45
CA ALA A 488 -2.96 33.99 9.22
C ALA A 488 -1.75 34.93 9.27
N ASN A 489 -1.32 35.36 10.47
CA ASN A 489 -0.12 36.19 10.64
C ASN A 489 1.20 35.42 10.42
N ARG A 490 1.16 34.11 10.15
CA ARG A 490 2.31 33.21 9.88
C ARG A 490 3.37 33.19 10.99
N GLY A 491 3.93 32.02 11.30
CA GLY A 491 4.86 31.84 12.42
C GLY A 491 4.24 31.95 13.82
N THR A 492 2.98 32.39 13.95
CA THR A 492 2.24 32.33 15.21
C THR A 492 1.58 30.96 15.36
N ALA A 493 1.88 30.28 16.47
CA ALA A 493 1.28 29.01 16.82
C ALA A 493 -0.12 29.21 17.42
N ILE A 494 -1.07 28.36 17.04
CA ILE A 494 -2.37 28.24 17.70
C ILE A 494 -2.58 26.79 18.15
N THR A 495 -3.34 26.56 19.22
CA THR A 495 -3.70 25.21 19.66
C THR A 495 -5.21 25.02 19.48
N PRO A 496 -5.69 24.49 18.35
CA PRO A 496 -7.12 24.31 18.14
C PRO A 496 -7.74 23.39 19.19
N PRO A 497 -8.94 23.70 19.72
CA PRO A 497 -9.66 22.79 20.59
C PRO A 497 -10.01 21.48 19.88
N ARG A 498 -10.26 20.43 20.67
CA ARG A 498 -10.70 19.13 20.14
C ARG A 498 -12.17 18.94 20.47
N TYR A 499 -12.98 18.67 19.45
CA TYR A 499 -14.38 18.31 19.62
C TYR A 499 -14.56 16.80 19.51
N ASP A 500 -15.16 16.17 20.53
CA ASP A 500 -15.57 14.78 20.49
C ASP A 500 -17.00 14.69 19.94
N VAL A 501 -17.13 14.04 18.80
CA VAL A 501 -18.38 13.96 18.03
C VAL A 501 -19.39 12.99 18.65
N LEU A 502 -18.93 12.00 19.42
CA LEU A 502 -19.76 10.97 20.05
C LEU A 502 -20.33 11.47 21.37
N THR A 503 -19.46 11.95 22.26
CA THR A 503 -19.88 12.54 23.55
C THR A 503 -20.43 13.95 23.39
N GLN A 504 -20.18 14.57 22.24
CA GLN A 504 -20.59 15.93 21.90
C GLN A 504 -19.97 17.02 22.78
N THR A 505 -18.76 16.77 23.30
CA THR A 505 -18.03 17.65 24.22
C THR A 505 -16.82 18.29 23.56
N SER A 506 -16.58 19.57 23.89
CA SER A 506 -15.34 20.27 23.51
C SER A 506 -14.28 20.13 24.61
N HIS A 507 -13.04 19.89 24.20
CA HIS A 507 -11.88 19.72 25.05
C HIS A 507 -10.75 20.67 24.62
N LEU A 508 -9.82 20.93 25.53
CA LEU A 508 -8.61 21.69 25.22
C LEU A 508 -7.79 20.99 24.13
N GLY A 509 -7.17 21.81 23.28
CA GLY A 509 -6.23 21.35 22.26
C GLY A 509 -4.97 20.74 22.87
N ARG A 510 -4.27 19.93 22.07
CA ARG A 510 -3.04 19.25 22.50
C ARG A 510 -1.85 19.45 21.57
N GLU A 511 -2.09 19.91 20.35
CA GLU A 511 -1.05 20.12 19.34
C GLU A 511 -1.17 21.52 18.75
N ASP A 512 -0.01 22.15 18.60
CA ASP A 512 0.10 23.47 18.00
C ASP A 512 0.11 23.35 16.47
N VAL A 513 -0.61 24.28 15.84
CA VAL A 513 -0.60 24.52 14.42
C VAL A 513 0.14 25.82 14.17
N VAL A 514 1.21 25.74 13.39
CA VAL A 514 2.01 26.88 12.94
C VAL A 514 2.17 26.81 11.43
N LEU A 515 1.96 27.94 10.76
CA LEU A 515 2.16 28.10 9.32
C LEU A 515 3.51 28.75 9.04
N GLY A 516 4.27 28.14 8.13
CA GLY A 516 5.42 28.77 7.50
C GLY A 516 5.02 29.91 6.54
N PRO A 517 5.99 30.63 5.97
CA PRO A 517 5.75 31.73 5.04
C PRO A 517 4.95 31.27 3.80
N ASP A 518 5.26 30.09 3.27
CA ASP A 518 4.71 29.57 2.02
C ASP A 518 3.60 28.52 2.23
N ASP A 519 3.28 28.18 3.49
CA ASP A 519 2.27 27.17 3.79
C ASP A 519 0.88 27.63 3.33
N ILE A 520 0.15 26.71 2.69
CA ILE A 520 -1.24 26.93 2.27
C ILE A 520 -2.14 26.60 3.46
N LEU A 521 -3.04 27.51 3.81
CA LEU A 521 -4.05 27.27 4.84
C LEU A 521 -5.38 26.91 4.18
N ILE A 522 -5.93 25.75 4.51
CA ILE A 522 -7.29 25.35 4.12
C ILE A 522 -8.16 25.38 5.37
N VAL A 523 -9.16 26.26 5.41
CA VAL A 523 -10.13 26.32 6.50
C VAL A 523 -11.45 25.74 6.02
N GLU A 524 -11.89 24.66 6.64
CA GLU A 524 -13.13 23.99 6.25
C GLU A 524 -14.15 24.01 7.38
N GLY A 525 -15.43 24.11 7.01
CA GLY A 525 -16.51 23.94 7.95
C GLY A 525 -17.81 24.57 7.48
N VAL A 526 -18.90 24.25 8.17
CA VAL A 526 -20.22 24.82 7.86
C VAL A 526 -20.22 26.36 7.90
N PRO A 527 -19.60 27.04 8.89
CA PRO A 527 -19.61 28.50 8.95
C PRO A 527 -18.53 29.18 8.09
N ALA A 528 -17.68 28.43 7.37
CA ALA A 528 -16.46 28.96 6.74
C ALA A 528 -16.70 30.19 5.85
N LEU A 529 -17.78 30.19 5.06
CA LEU A 529 -18.11 31.30 4.14
C LEU A 529 -19.08 32.34 4.73
N THR A 530 -19.53 32.15 5.97
CA THR A 530 -20.59 32.99 6.57
C THR A 530 -20.07 34.31 7.12
N GLN A 531 -18.82 34.34 7.59
CA GLN A 531 -18.25 35.49 8.30
C GLN A 531 -17.50 36.44 7.34
N PRO A 532 -17.86 37.75 7.27
CA PRO A 532 -17.17 38.72 6.42
C PRO A 532 -15.67 38.81 6.69
N ALA A 533 -15.27 38.80 7.97
CA ALA A 533 -13.87 38.88 8.36
C ALA A 533 -13.04 37.71 7.83
N TRP A 534 -13.58 36.48 7.84
CA TRP A 534 -12.86 35.31 7.33
C TRP A 534 -12.76 35.36 5.81
N ARG A 535 -13.82 35.80 5.12
CA ARG A 535 -13.80 35.98 3.67
C ARG A 535 -12.77 37.00 3.22
N ALA A 536 -12.53 38.05 4.01
CA ALA A 536 -11.52 39.06 3.70
C ALA A 536 -10.08 38.52 3.84
N LEU A 537 -9.87 37.49 4.66
CA LEU A 537 -8.58 36.81 4.79
C LEU A 537 -8.30 35.80 3.66
N ALA A 538 -9.34 35.34 2.97
CA ALA A 538 -9.26 34.26 2.01
C ALA A 538 -8.79 34.77 0.63
N THR A 539 -7.80 34.10 0.05
CA THR A 539 -7.47 34.29 -1.37
C THR A 539 -8.39 33.47 -2.28
N ARG A 540 -8.97 32.37 -1.77
CA ARG A 540 -9.96 31.56 -2.50
C ARG A 540 -11.09 31.06 -1.61
N ARG A 541 -12.29 30.99 -2.17
CA ARG A 541 -13.52 30.56 -1.49
C ARG A 541 -14.24 29.53 -2.34
N LEU A 542 -14.34 28.31 -1.80
CA LEU A 542 -14.98 27.18 -2.46
C LEU A 542 -16.28 26.82 -1.72
N TYR A 543 -17.36 26.68 -2.47
CA TYR A 543 -18.61 26.12 -1.97
C TYR A 543 -18.77 24.68 -2.45
N VAL A 544 -18.90 23.74 -1.52
CA VAL A 544 -19.17 22.33 -1.82
C VAL A 544 -20.68 22.12 -1.91
N ALA A 545 -21.15 22.03 -3.14
CA ALA A 545 -22.51 21.66 -3.48
C ALA A 545 -22.73 20.16 -3.26
N THR A 546 -23.99 19.80 -3.04
CA THR A 546 -24.39 18.40 -2.99
C THR A 546 -25.88 18.27 -3.27
N ASP A 547 -26.27 17.15 -3.87
CA ASP A 547 -27.65 16.75 -4.02
C ASP A 547 -28.30 16.42 -2.65
N GLU A 548 -29.61 16.68 -2.54
CA GLU A 548 -30.33 16.52 -1.27
C GLU A 548 -30.51 15.05 -0.89
N ALA A 549 -30.66 14.16 -1.86
CA ALA A 549 -30.93 12.73 -1.61
C ALA A 549 -29.66 12.05 -1.07
N GLY A 550 -28.53 12.24 -1.73
CA GLY A 550 -27.21 11.77 -1.31
C GLY A 550 -26.79 12.37 0.02
N ARG A 551 -26.99 13.69 0.23
CA ARG A 551 -26.72 14.32 1.54
C ARG A 551 -27.54 13.70 2.65
N ARG A 552 -28.84 13.46 2.42
CA ARG A 552 -29.73 12.81 3.41
C ARG A 552 -29.25 11.39 3.71
N ALA A 553 -28.92 10.59 2.70
CA ALA A 553 -28.41 9.24 2.90
C ALA A 553 -27.14 9.23 3.76
N ARG A 554 -26.16 10.10 3.45
CA ARG A 554 -24.92 10.25 4.25
C ARG A 554 -25.20 10.73 5.67
N PHE A 555 -26.17 11.62 5.85
CA PHE A 555 -26.61 12.05 7.18
C PHE A 555 -27.18 10.87 7.98
N HIS A 556 -28.16 10.14 7.44
CA HIS A 556 -28.73 8.99 8.14
C HIS A 556 -27.68 7.93 8.45
N ALA A 557 -26.79 7.60 7.50
CA ALA A 557 -25.74 6.60 7.70
C ALA A 557 -24.77 6.99 8.83
N GLU A 558 -24.36 8.26 8.90
CA GLU A 558 -23.49 8.77 9.96
C GLU A 558 -24.17 8.70 11.33
N TYR A 559 -25.41 9.16 11.45
CA TYR A 559 -26.06 9.23 12.77
C TYR A 559 -26.59 7.88 13.26
N ARG A 560 -27.00 6.96 12.36
CA ARG A 560 -27.29 5.57 12.73
C ARG A 560 -26.05 4.90 13.33
N ARG A 561 -24.87 5.15 12.73
CA ARG A 561 -23.58 4.66 13.27
C ARG A 561 -23.26 5.22 14.65
N ARG A 562 -23.75 6.41 15.00
CA ARG A 562 -23.64 6.97 16.36
C ARG A 562 -24.65 6.36 17.36
N GLY A 563 -25.42 5.36 16.95
CA GLY A 563 -26.43 4.69 17.77
C GLY A 563 -27.72 5.50 17.95
N TRP A 564 -28.02 6.44 17.04
CA TRP A 564 -29.25 7.23 17.13
C TRP A 564 -30.44 6.48 16.53
N SER A 565 -31.62 6.64 17.13
CA SER A 565 -32.87 6.13 16.55
C SER A 565 -33.25 6.88 15.27
N ASP A 566 -33.94 6.21 14.35
CA ASP A 566 -34.40 6.82 13.09
C ASP A 566 -35.24 8.08 13.33
N ASP A 567 -36.12 8.07 14.35
CA ASP A 567 -36.93 9.24 14.72
C ASP A 567 -36.08 10.44 15.14
N ARG A 568 -35.03 10.21 15.92
CA ARG A 568 -34.09 11.26 16.35
C ARG A 568 -33.30 11.81 15.17
N ILE A 569 -32.90 10.94 14.25
CA ILE A 569 -32.17 11.32 13.04
C ILE A 569 -33.05 12.21 12.17
N GLU A 570 -34.30 11.78 11.92
CA GLU A 570 -35.24 12.49 11.07
C GLU A 570 -35.63 13.85 11.66
N SER A 571 -35.87 13.93 12.98
CA SER A 571 -36.15 15.20 13.66
C SER A 571 -34.96 16.15 13.57
N THR A 572 -33.75 15.65 13.84
CA THR A 572 -32.51 16.44 13.71
C THR A 572 -32.28 16.89 12.27
N TYR A 573 -32.59 16.06 11.28
CA TYR A 573 -32.47 16.42 9.87
C TYR A 573 -33.42 17.58 9.50
N LYS A 574 -34.67 17.51 9.95
CA LYS A 574 -35.65 18.60 9.80
C LYS A 574 -35.17 19.88 10.48
N ASP A 575 -34.52 19.80 11.63
CA ASP A 575 -33.91 20.97 12.28
C ASP A 575 -32.83 21.59 11.40
N ARG A 576 -31.92 20.78 10.82
CA ARG A 576 -30.89 21.27 9.88
C ARG A 576 -31.49 21.96 8.66
N LEU A 577 -32.59 21.44 8.13
CA LEU A 577 -33.29 22.06 7.01
C LEU A 577 -33.85 23.44 7.34
N ARG A 578 -34.23 23.67 8.61
CA ARG A 578 -34.77 24.95 9.08
C ARG A 578 -33.67 25.94 9.44
N ASP A 579 -32.64 25.51 10.16
CA ASP A 579 -31.69 26.43 10.81
C ASP A 579 -30.32 26.54 10.13
N GLU A 580 -29.87 25.50 9.43
CA GLU A 580 -28.57 25.47 8.75
C GLU A 580 -28.71 25.82 7.28
N ARG A 581 -29.65 25.18 6.59
CA ARG A 581 -29.77 25.25 5.12
C ARG A 581 -29.91 26.68 4.59
N PRO A 582 -30.79 27.56 5.13
CA PRO A 582 -30.94 28.93 4.59
C PRO A 582 -29.66 29.76 4.71
N ILE A 583 -28.98 29.66 5.86
CA ILE A 583 -27.77 30.42 6.15
C ILE A 583 -26.61 29.96 5.26
N VAL A 584 -26.42 28.65 5.14
CA VAL A 584 -25.31 28.08 4.38
C VAL A 584 -25.53 28.23 2.88
N LEU A 585 -26.76 28.05 2.37
CA LEU A 585 -27.05 28.31 0.96
C LEU A 585 -26.89 29.78 0.60
N ALA A 586 -27.26 30.72 1.48
CA ALA A 586 -26.98 32.14 1.25
C ALA A 586 -25.46 32.41 1.16
N SER A 587 -24.63 31.68 1.92
CA SER A 587 -23.18 31.84 1.88
C SER A 587 -22.53 31.42 0.55
N LYS A 588 -23.23 30.62 -0.27
CA LYS A 588 -22.80 30.24 -1.63
C LYS A 588 -22.52 31.46 -2.51
N GLY A 589 -23.29 32.55 -2.36
CA GLY A 589 -23.10 33.78 -3.15
C GLY A 589 -21.77 34.49 -2.89
N TYR A 590 -21.01 34.08 -1.87
CA TYR A 590 -19.69 34.62 -1.58
C TYR A 590 -18.53 33.73 -2.04
N ALA A 591 -18.81 32.58 -2.67
CA ALA A 591 -17.78 31.69 -3.18
C ALA A 591 -17.27 32.15 -4.55
N ASP A 592 -15.97 31.94 -4.80
CA ASP A 592 -15.34 32.20 -6.09
C ASP A 592 -15.64 31.05 -7.08
N ALA A 593 -15.83 29.84 -6.55
CA ALA A 593 -16.21 28.67 -7.33
C ALA A 593 -17.11 27.72 -6.53
N GLU A 594 -17.97 27.03 -7.26
CA GLU A 594 -18.79 25.92 -6.77
C GLU A 594 -18.19 24.60 -7.27
N THR A 595 -18.15 23.60 -6.39
CA THR A 595 -17.67 22.25 -6.70
C THR A 595 -18.63 21.22 -6.09
N SER A 596 -18.75 20.04 -6.70
CA SER A 596 -19.47 18.90 -6.11
C SER A 596 -18.59 17.67 -6.08
N LEU A 597 -18.87 16.78 -5.13
CA LEU A 597 -18.31 15.43 -5.07
C LEU A 597 -19.36 14.35 -5.42
N ASP A 598 -20.60 14.74 -5.71
CA ASP A 598 -21.63 13.80 -6.13
C ASP A 598 -21.23 13.14 -7.47
N GLY A 599 -21.56 11.87 -7.69
CA GLY A 599 -21.10 11.08 -8.83
C GLY A 599 -19.64 10.60 -8.74
N LEU A 600 -18.77 11.27 -7.97
CA LEU A 600 -17.41 10.81 -7.68
C LEU A 600 -17.36 9.86 -6.47
N LEU A 601 -18.27 10.03 -5.52
CA LEU A 601 -18.32 9.25 -4.28
C LEU A 601 -19.31 8.08 -4.31
N ASP A 602 -20.12 7.99 -5.37
CA ASP A 602 -21.24 7.06 -5.50
C ASP A 602 -20.80 5.60 -5.72
#